data_AF-A0A535VY56-F1
#
_entry.id   AF-A0A535VY56-F1
#
_cell.length_a   1.000
_cell.length_b   1.000
_cell.length_c   1.000
_cell.angle_alpha   90.00
_cell.angle_beta   90.00
_cell.angle_gamma   90.00
#
_symmetry.space_group_name_H-M   'P 1'
#
loop_
_entity.id
_entity.type
_entity.pdbx_description
1 polymer ?
#
loop_
_entity_poly.entity_id
_entity_poly.type
_entity_poly.pdbx_seq_one_letter_code
_entity_poly.pdbx_strand_id
1 'polypeptide(L)'
;MPVFVMSDLEVPIRGRTYREPDGTHSVVVRGRDLEPALQHVSSRHDCATLAVVGLPEAIPDLSAMKDRKLIVVDADSGRLHDFAEAAIKVGADVEWIRSARPSSERLAASLLPVGGVVLAAGSSSRMGGTQKLLLEFDGRPMVRHAVEAASEGGCHQIVVVYASDDIKQALDGHAELVHNPEALAGMSTSLRAGLNALRPDMEAALIMLGDQPLVGSRSVSTLLRSWRREGSRPAVAMAGGDKARWTPPVVLSRELWPELEALEGDSGARQLLERHPELLDVVPAQGRPDDIDTADDYAKIVRLFPRKRPTRRT
;
A
#
# COMPACT_ATOMS: atom_id res chain seq x y z
N MET A 1 9.90 -5.86 6.97
CA MET A 1 10.87 -5.54 8.02
C MET A 1 10.31 -5.93 9.40
N PRO A 2 11.11 -6.45 10.36
CA PRO A 2 10.65 -6.70 11.73
C PRO A 2 10.28 -5.42 12.50
N VAL A 3 9.37 -5.55 13.46
CA VAL A 3 9.00 -4.49 14.41
C VAL A 3 9.39 -4.91 15.83
N PHE A 4 10.47 -4.33 16.34
CA PHE A 4 10.99 -4.58 17.67
C PHE A 4 10.21 -3.77 18.72
N VAL A 5 9.50 -4.47 19.59
CA VAL A 5 8.74 -3.87 20.70
C VAL A 5 9.61 -3.92 21.95
N MET A 6 10.17 -2.77 22.33
CA MET A 6 11.11 -2.63 23.47
C MET A 6 10.40 -2.32 24.81
N SER A 7 9.07 -2.19 24.80
CA SER A 7 8.25 -1.92 25.98
C SER A 7 7.24 -3.04 26.22
N ASP A 8 6.50 -2.96 27.33
CA ASP A 8 5.30 -3.74 27.63
C ASP A 8 4.08 -3.29 26.79
N LEU A 9 4.27 -3.20 25.47
CA LEU A 9 3.21 -2.89 24.51
C LEU A 9 2.73 -4.18 23.83
N GLU A 10 1.42 -4.34 23.77
CA GLU A 10 0.78 -5.35 22.92
C GLU A 10 0.48 -4.75 21.55
N VAL A 11 1.31 -5.10 20.58
CA VAL A 11 1.20 -4.60 19.20
C VAL A 11 1.08 -5.81 18.26
N PRO A 12 -0.13 -6.39 18.09
CA PRO A 12 -0.37 -7.59 17.27
C PRO A 12 -0.31 -7.26 15.76
N ILE A 13 0.88 -6.94 15.28
CA ILE A 13 1.15 -6.54 13.90
C ILE A 13 2.16 -7.48 13.25
N ARG A 14 2.18 -7.48 11.92
CA ARG A 14 3.14 -8.25 11.12
C ARG A 14 4.57 -7.95 11.56
N GLY A 15 5.37 -9.01 11.71
CA GLY A 15 6.80 -8.89 11.99
C GLY A 15 7.14 -8.47 13.42
N ARG A 16 6.16 -8.39 14.34
CA ARG A 16 6.45 -8.05 15.74
C ARG A 16 7.46 -9.01 16.37
N THR A 17 8.36 -8.47 17.18
CA THR A 17 9.30 -9.24 18.00
C THR A 17 9.60 -8.51 19.31
N TYR A 18 9.84 -9.26 20.38
CA TYR A 18 10.33 -8.74 21.66
C TYR A 18 11.83 -9.01 21.87
N ARG A 19 12.46 -9.69 20.90
CA ARG A 19 13.90 -9.87 20.84
C ARG A 19 14.44 -8.92 19.79
N GLU A 20 15.58 -8.34 20.08
CA GLU A 20 16.30 -7.48 19.15
C GLU A 20 16.55 -8.25 17.84
N PRO A 21 16.10 -7.73 16.69
CA PRO A 21 16.26 -8.41 15.41
C PRO A 21 17.64 -8.13 14.80
N ASP A 22 18.08 -9.07 13.96
CA ASP A 22 19.22 -8.88 13.07
C ASP A 22 18.80 -8.01 11.87
N GLY A 23 19.64 -7.05 11.50
CA GLY A 23 19.42 -6.19 10.34
C GLY A 23 18.33 -5.12 10.50
N THR A 24 17.82 -4.62 9.37
CA THR A 24 16.90 -3.47 9.33
C THR A 24 15.64 -3.72 10.12
N HIS A 25 15.23 -2.77 10.97
CA HIS A 25 14.03 -2.89 11.80
C HIS A 25 13.42 -1.53 12.18
N SER A 26 12.19 -1.59 12.66
CA SER A 26 11.52 -0.49 13.36
C SER A 26 11.45 -0.78 14.86
N VAL A 27 11.51 0.25 15.69
CA VAL A 27 11.33 0.15 17.15
C VAL A 27 10.01 0.77 17.57
N VAL A 28 9.32 0.14 18.51
CA VAL A 28 8.12 0.69 19.16
C VAL A 28 8.32 0.68 20.68
N VAL A 29 8.14 1.85 21.30
CA VAL A 29 8.27 2.05 22.74
C VAL A 29 7.16 2.90 23.33
N ARG A 30 7.00 2.83 24.65
CA ARG A 30 6.30 3.85 25.42
C ARG A 30 7.21 5.06 25.65
N GLY A 31 6.64 6.22 25.90
CA GLY A 31 7.44 7.43 26.20
C GLY A 31 8.37 7.29 27.38
N ARG A 32 8.01 6.49 28.41
CA ARG A 32 8.89 6.20 29.55
C ARG A 32 10.15 5.39 29.22
N ASP A 33 10.15 4.72 28.06
CA ASP A 33 11.25 3.90 27.57
C ASP A 33 11.96 4.57 26.37
N LEU A 34 11.71 5.86 26.15
CA LEU A 34 12.24 6.60 24.99
C LEU A 34 13.76 6.76 25.04
N GLU A 35 14.36 7.09 26.19
CA GLU A 35 15.82 7.26 26.28
C GLU A 35 16.58 5.97 25.95
N PRO A 36 16.25 4.78 26.51
CA PRO A 36 16.84 3.53 26.06
C PRO A 36 16.64 3.26 24.56
N ALA A 37 15.47 3.61 23.99
CA ALA A 37 15.21 3.45 22.56
C ALA A 37 16.09 4.37 21.71
N LEU A 38 16.33 5.61 22.14
CA LEU A 38 17.22 6.54 21.44
C LEU A 38 18.68 6.07 21.48
N GLN A 39 19.12 5.46 22.59
CA GLN A 39 20.44 4.82 22.67
C GLN A 39 20.55 3.66 21.67
N HIS A 40 19.51 2.83 21.58
CA HIS A 40 19.42 1.75 20.59
C HIS A 40 19.47 2.27 19.14
N VAL A 41 18.66 3.28 18.81
CA VAL A 41 18.67 3.90 17.47
C VAL A 41 20.05 4.51 17.14
N SER A 42 20.72 5.07 18.14
CA SER A 42 22.06 5.65 17.98
C SER A 42 23.12 4.59 17.67
N SER A 43 23.01 3.40 18.27
CA SER A 43 23.97 2.30 18.05
C SER A 43 23.66 1.45 16.80
N ARG A 44 22.45 1.56 16.26
CA ARG A 44 21.93 0.75 15.15
C ARG A 44 21.65 1.59 13.91
N HIS A 45 22.57 1.56 12.94
CA HIS A 45 22.38 2.25 11.65
C HIS A 45 21.18 1.70 10.86
N ASP A 46 20.88 0.42 11.05
CA ASP A 46 19.80 -0.33 10.43
C ASP A 46 18.41 -0.10 11.09
N CYS A 47 18.32 0.66 12.17
CA CYS A 47 17.04 1.05 12.78
C CYS A 47 16.40 2.25 12.06
N ALA A 48 15.58 2.03 11.04
CA ALA A 48 15.07 3.11 10.19
C ALA A 48 13.97 3.98 10.83
N THR A 49 13.18 3.40 11.74
CA THR A 49 11.98 4.04 12.30
C THR A 49 11.88 3.82 13.82
N LEU A 50 11.49 4.86 14.55
CA LEU A 50 11.12 4.78 15.98
C LEU A 50 9.68 5.26 16.15
N ALA A 51 8.85 4.49 16.85
CA ALA A 51 7.51 4.88 17.26
C ALA A 51 7.40 5.00 18.77
N VAL A 52 6.83 6.11 19.24
CA VAL A 52 6.69 6.43 20.67
C VAL A 52 5.22 6.59 21.02
N VAL A 53 4.72 5.72 21.90
CA VAL A 53 3.32 5.66 22.32
C VAL A 53 3.15 6.23 23.73
N GLY A 54 2.40 7.34 23.83
CA GLY A 54 2.27 8.14 25.04
C GLY A 54 3.60 8.84 25.30
N LEU A 55 3.70 10.10 24.89
CA LEU A 55 4.96 10.84 24.96
C LEU A 55 5.43 10.99 26.42
N PRO A 56 6.73 11.20 26.70
CA PRO A 56 7.20 11.61 28.02
C PRO A 56 6.83 13.08 28.30
N GLU A 57 6.91 13.50 29.57
CA GLU A 57 6.66 14.90 29.95
C GLU A 57 7.75 15.84 29.42
N ALA A 58 9.01 15.41 29.51
CA ALA A 58 10.15 16.13 28.97
C ALA A 58 10.57 15.56 27.61
N ILE A 59 10.97 16.43 26.69
CA ILE A 59 11.51 16.03 25.38
C ILE A 59 13.01 15.76 25.56
N PRO A 60 13.51 14.53 25.33
CA PRO A 60 14.93 14.24 25.39
C PRO A 60 15.68 14.78 24.17
N ASP A 61 17.00 14.57 24.13
CA ASP A 61 17.79 14.81 22.92
C ASP A 61 17.37 13.85 21.81
N LEU A 62 16.79 14.40 20.74
CA LEU A 62 16.30 13.65 19.59
C LEU A 62 17.34 13.54 18.45
N SER A 63 18.58 13.98 18.66
CA SER A 63 19.62 14.01 17.60
C SER A 63 19.85 12.67 16.91
N ALA A 64 19.61 11.55 17.61
CA ALA A 64 19.66 10.19 17.05
C ALA A 64 18.67 9.93 15.90
N MET A 65 17.61 10.74 15.80
CA MET A 65 16.52 10.61 14.82
C MET A 65 16.77 11.38 13.52
N LYS A 66 17.89 12.07 13.37
CA LYS A 66 18.24 12.76 12.12
C LYS A 66 18.19 11.78 10.94
N ASP A 67 17.52 12.19 9.86
CA ASP A 67 17.31 11.41 8.62
C ASP A 67 16.58 10.07 8.84
N ARG A 68 15.89 9.91 9.98
CA ARG A 68 15.09 8.72 10.33
C ARG A 68 13.64 9.11 10.55
N LYS A 69 12.76 8.12 10.45
CA LYS A 69 11.32 8.32 10.71
C LYS A 69 11.01 8.23 12.21
N LEU A 70 10.35 9.25 12.75
CA LEU A 70 9.81 9.29 14.11
C LEU A 70 8.28 9.33 14.07
N ILE A 71 7.64 8.31 14.62
CA ILE A 71 6.18 8.26 14.77
C ILE A 71 5.84 8.63 16.22
N VAL A 72 5.20 9.77 16.44
CA VAL A 72 4.77 10.22 17.79
C VAL A 72 3.28 10.01 18.00
N VAL A 73 2.90 9.38 19.11
CA VAL A 73 1.50 9.07 19.42
C VAL A 73 1.11 9.59 20.80
N ASP A 74 0.16 10.52 20.85
CA ASP A 74 -0.38 11.06 22.10
C ASP A 74 -1.82 11.58 21.89
N ALA A 75 -2.59 11.72 22.97
CA ALA A 75 -3.91 12.35 22.89
C ALA A 75 -3.82 13.87 22.87
N ASP A 76 -2.78 14.42 23.51
CA ASP A 76 -2.58 15.85 23.66
C ASP A 76 -1.96 16.45 22.40
N SER A 77 -2.68 17.41 21.80
CA SER A 77 -2.24 18.04 20.55
C SER A 77 -1.09 19.05 20.76
N GLY A 78 -0.99 19.67 21.94
CA GLY A 78 0.13 20.55 22.29
C GLY A 78 1.41 19.74 22.44
N ARG A 79 1.34 18.62 23.18
CA ARG A 79 2.50 17.73 23.35
C ARG A 79 2.97 17.13 22.03
N LEU A 80 2.04 16.72 21.15
CA LEU A 80 2.39 16.28 19.80
C LEU A 80 3.11 17.37 19.00
N HIS A 81 2.61 18.61 19.08
CA HIS A 81 3.20 19.74 18.37
C HIS A 81 4.62 20.01 18.85
N ASP A 82 4.83 20.13 20.16
CA ASP A 82 6.15 20.43 20.75
C ASP A 82 7.17 19.34 20.42
N PHE A 83 6.76 18.07 20.52
CA PHE A 83 7.63 16.93 20.17
C PHE A 83 7.99 16.91 18.68
N ALA A 84 7.01 17.15 17.81
CA ALA A 84 7.22 17.19 16.38
C ALA A 84 8.13 18.35 15.98
N GLU A 85 7.95 19.53 16.57
CA GLU A 85 8.80 20.69 16.33
C GLU A 85 10.26 20.39 16.73
N ALA A 86 10.47 19.79 17.90
CA ALA A 86 11.80 19.39 18.37
C ALA A 86 12.46 18.35 17.45
N ALA A 87 11.70 17.34 17.00
CA ALA A 87 12.18 16.30 16.10
C ALA A 87 12.50 16.84 14.70
N ILE A 88 11.67 17.75 14.15
CA ILE A 88 11.91 18.39 12.86
C ILE A 88 13.18 19.26 12.92
N LYS A 89 13.42 19.98 14.02
CA LYS A 89 14.63 20.81 14.20
C LYS A 89 15.93 20.01 14.08
N VAL A 90 15.93 18.73 14.46
CA VAL A 90 17.09 17.84 14.32
C VAL A 90 17.13 17.08 12.99
N GLY A 91 16.14 17.28 12.12
CA GLY A 91 16.06 16.66 10.80
C GLY A 91 15.41 15.28 10.76
N ALA A 92 14.53 14.94 11.71
CA ALA A 92 13.73 13.72 11.65
C ALA A 92 12.53 13.88 10.70
N ASP A 93 12.15 12.79 10.02
CA ASP A 93 10.86 12.69 9.31
C ASP A 93 9.76 12.32 10.32
N VAL A 94 8.82 13.23 10.56
CA VAL A 94 7.85 13.08 11.66
C VAL A 94 6.46 12.75 11.14
N GLU A 95 5.91 11.66 11.66
CA GLU A 95 4.48 11.33 11.54
C GLU A 95 3.84 11.39 12.94
N TRP A 96 2.67 12.02 13.08
CA TRP A 96 1.95 12.02 14.35
C TRP A 96 0.61 11.29 14.27
N ILE A 97 0.24 10.67 15.39
CA ILE A 97 -1.05 10.00 15.57
C ILE A 97 -1.70 10.58 16.83
N ARG A 98 -2.77 11.36 16.64
CA ARG A 98 -3.57 11.84 17.77
C ARG A 98 -4.46 10.72 18.33
N SER A 99 -4.02 10.09 19.40
CA SER A 99 -4.78 9.07 20.15
C SER A 99 -4.14 8.76 21.51
N ALA A 100 -4.96 8.58 22.55
CA ALA A 100 -4.49 8.01 23.83
C ALA A 100 -4.16 6.52 23.71
N ARG A 101 -4.85 5.82 22.81
CA ARG A 101 -4.77 4.37 22.58
C ARG A 101 -4.92 4.12 21.08
N PRO A 102 -3.83 4.23 20.28
CA PRO A 102 -3.91 3.95 18.85
C PRO A 102 -4.36 2.50 18.65
N SER A 103 -5.21 2.24 17.66
CA SER A 103 -5.45 0.87 17.24
C SER A 103 -4.17 0.29 16.64
N SER A 104 -3.95 -1.01 16.81
CA SER A 104 -2.82 -1.73 16.18
C SER A 104 -2.82 -1.54 14.67
N GLU A 105 -4.01 -1.45 14.05
CA GLU A 105 -4.17 -1.17 12.62
C GLU A 105 -3.59 0.19 12.22
N ARG A 106 -3.85 1.23 13.01
CA ARG A 106 -3.38 2.59 12.71
C ARG A 106 -1.87 2.69 12.88
N LEU A 107 -1.33 2.11 13.95
CA LEU A 107 0.11 2.07 14.17
C LEU A 107 0.82 1.21 13.11
N ALA A 108 0.23 0.08 12.70
CA ALA A 108 0.75 -0.75 11.62
C ALA A 108 0.75 -0.02 10.28
N ALA A 109 -0.22 0.85 10.00
CA ALA A 109 -0.22 1.62 8.76
C ALA A 109 1.01 2.51 8.64
N SER A 110 1.36 3.21 9.71
CA SER A 110 2.53 4.10 9.79
C SER A 110 3.87 3.35 9.77
N LEU A 111 3.93 2.17 10.40
CA LEU A 111 5.14 1.33 10.49
C LEU A 111 5.38 0.46 9.25
N LEU A 112 4.30 0.08 8.57
CA LEU A 112 4.31 -0.84 7.43
C LEU A 112 3.56 -0.16 6.25
N PRO A 113 4.11 0.92 5.68
CA PRO A 113 3.49 1.62 4.59
C PRO A 113 3.44 0.73 3.34
N VAL A 114 2.40 0.89 2.52
CA VAL A 114 2.17 0.07 1.33
C VAL A 114 1.97 0.99 0.14
N GLY A 115 2.74 0.76 -0.93
CA GLY A 115 2.56 1.44 -2.21
C GLY A 115 1.48 0.76 -3.04
N GLY A 116 0.70 1.52 -3.79
CA GLY A 116 -0.25 1.01 -4.78
C GLY A 116 0.35 1.11 -6.17
N VAL A 117 0.44 -0.01 -6.88
CA VAL A 117 0.88 -0.09 -8.27
C VAL A 117 -0.32 -0.48 -9.13
N VAL A 118 -0.81 0.46 -9.92
CA VAL A 118 -1.91 0.23 -10.87
C VAL A 118 -1.31 -0.04 -12.25
N LEU A 119 -1.48 -1.25 -12.73
CA LEU A 119 -1.03 -1.66 -14.06
C LEU A 119 -2.08 -1.22 -15.09
N ALA A 120 -1.73 -0.23 -15.90
CA ALA A 120 -2.56 0.39 -16.93
C ALA A 120 -1.88 0.38 -18.33
N ALA A 121 -0.90 -0.50 -18.51
CA ALA A 121 -0.09 -0.61 -19.73
C ALA A 121 -0.53 -1.76 -20.67
N GLY A 122 -1.55 -2.54 -20.29
CA GLY A 122 -2.04 -3.67 -21.08
C GLY A 122 -2.72 -3.27 -22.38
N SER A 123 -2.55 -4.07 -23.44
CA SER A 123 -3.20 -3.83 -24.74
C SER A 123 -4.66 -4.29 -24.71
N SER A 124 -5.60 -3.42 -25.10
CA SER A 124 -7.04 -3.72 -25.21
C SER A 124 -7.39 -4.47 -26.51
N SER A 125 -6.56 -5.45 -26.89
CA SER A 125 -6.66 -6.19 -28.16
C SER A 125 -8.01 -6.91 -28.34
N ARG A 126 -8.66 -7.31 -27.23
CA ARG A 126 -9.98 -7.97 -27.23
C ARG A 126 -11.18 -7.02 -27.37
N MET A 127 -10.96 -5.70 -27.35
CA MET A 127 -12.01 -4.66 -27.39
C MET A 127 -11.94 -3.79 -28.65
N GLY A 128 -11.46 -4.36 -29.76
CA GLY A 128 -11.57 -3.73 -31.09
C GLY A 128 -10.86 -2.37 -31.23
N GLY A 129 -9.79 -2.12 -30.47
CA GLY A 129 -8.98 -0.91 -30.57
C GLY A 129 -9.43 0.27 -29.70
N THR A 130 -10.55 0.17 -28.97
CA THR A 130 -10.89 1.18 -27.95
C THR A 130 -10.07 0.90 -26.70
N GLN A 131 -9.41 1.91 -26.14
CA GLN A 131 -8.63 1.75 -24.92
C GLN A 131 -9.57 1.54 -23.73
N LYS A 132 -9.80 0.27 -23.37
CA LYS A 132 -10.73 -0.22 -22.32
C LYS A 132 -10.70 0.62 -21.04
N LEU A 133 -9.49 1.03 -20.64
CA LEU A 133 -9.22 1.82 -19.44
C LEU A 133 -9.82 3.24 -19.45
N LEU A 134 -10.10 3.79 -20.64
CA LEU A 134 -10.69 5.11 -20.84
C LEU A 134 -12.22 5.08 -20.90
N LEU A 135 -12.82 3.88 -20.94
CA LEU A 135 -14.28 3.78 -20.89
C LEU A 135 -14.79 4.35 -19.58
N GLU A 136 -15.89 5.09 -19.67
CA GLU A 136 -16.48 5.71 -18.49
C GLU A 136 -17.32 4.72 -17.68
N PHE A 137 -16.97 4.57 -16.41
CA PHE A 137 -17.83 3.97 -15.40
C PHE A 137 -18.23 5.06 -14.42
N ASP A 138 -19.53 5.21 -14.13
CA ASP A 138 -20.05 6.26 -13.24
C ASP A 138 -19.50 7.70 -13.54
N GLY A 139 -19.39 8.03 -14.84
CA GLY A 139 -18.94 9.34 -15.31
C GLY A 139 -17.43 9.60 -15.22
N ARG A 140 -16.62 8.58 -14.95
CA ARG A 140 -15.15 8.68 -14.86
C ARG A 140 -14.46 7.51 -15.57
N PRO A 141 -13.25 7.68 -16.13
CA PRO A 141 -12.48 6.58 -16.73
C PRO A 141 -12.25 5.43 -15.74
N MET A 142 -12.33 4.17 -16.20
CA MET A 142 -12.12 2.98 -15.34
C MET A 142 -10.81 3.05 -14.54
N VAL A 143 -9.71 3.48 -15.17
CA VAL A 143 -8.40 3.59 -14.51
C VAL A 143 -8.42 4.54 -13.31
N ARG A 144 -9.27 5.59 -13.35
CA ARG A 144 -9.41 6.53 -12.24
C ARG A 144 -10.03 5.86 -11.02
N HIS A 145 -11.00 4.96 -11.20
CA HIS A 145 -11.60 4.22 -10.08
C HIS A 145 -10.58 3.34 -9.35
N ALA A 146 -9.69 2.66 -10.09
CA ALA A 146 -8.62 1.85 -9.49
C ALA A 146 -7.64 2.70 -8.67
N VAL A 147 -7.25 3.86 -9.20
CA VAL A 147 -6.37 4.84 -8.51
C VAL A 147 -7.02 5.37 -7.23
N GLU A 148 -8.28 5.81 -7.32
CA GLU A 148 -9.04 6.31 -6.17
C GLU A 148 -9.23 5.21 -5.12
N ALA A 149 -9.55 3.97 -5.53
CA ALA A 149 -9.69 2.85 -4.62
C ALA A 149 -8.40 2.54 -3.86
N ALA A 150 -7.24 2.59 -4.54
CA ALA A 150 -5.95 2.41 -3.90
C ALA A 150 -5.64 3.55 -2.90
N SER A 151 -5.88 4.80 -3.31
CA SER A 151 -5.65 5.99 -2.49
C SER A 151 -6.55 6.00 -1.24
N GLU A 152 -7.86 5.94 -1.44
CA GLU A 152 -8.85 5.92 -0.35
C GLU A 152 -8.78 4.64 0.49
N GLY A 153 -8.23 3.56 -0.07
CA GLY A 153 -8.00 2.30 0.62
C GLY A 153 -6.82 2.33 1.61
N GLY A 154 -5.96 3.35 1.54
CA GLY A 154 -4.85 3.57 2.47
C GLY A 154 -3.46 3.19 1.96
N CYS A 155 -3.26 3.14 0.64
CA CYS A 155 -1.91 3.11 0.07
C CYS A 155 -1.22 4.47 0.28
N HIS A 156 0.08 4.44 0.56
CA HIS A 156 0.88 5.62 0.96
C HIS A 156 1.53 6.34 -0.24
N GLN A 157 1.56 5.67 -1.38
CA GLN A 157 2.03 6.17 -2.67
C GLN A 157 1.21 5.44 -3.73
N ILE A 158 0.76 6.13 -4.78
CA ILE A 158 0.07 5.51 -5.91
C ILE A 158 0.89 5.75 -7.17
N VAL A 159 1.36 4.67 -7.76
CA VAL A 159 2.06 4.63 -9.05
C VAL A 159 1.16 4.00 -10.08
N VAL A 160 0.98 4.66 -11.22
CA VAL A 160 0.29 4.11 -12.38
C VAL A 160 1.29 3.88 -13.50
N VAL A 161 1.39 2.62 -13.92
CA VAL A 161 2.26 2.22 -15.04
C VAL A 161 1.43 2.26 -16.32
N TYR A 162 1.85 3.07 -17.29
CA TYR A 162 1.10 3.31 -18.52
C TYR A 162 2.00 3.17 -19.76
N ALA A 163 1.39 2.89 -20.91
CA ALA A 163 2.08 2.79 -22.21
C ALA A 163 1.56 3.76 -23.29
N SER A 164 0.39 4.39 -23.07
CA SER A 164 -0.21 5.35 -24.00
C SER A 164 -0.52 6.65 -23.29
N ASP A 165 -0.21 7.78 -23.93
CA ASP A 165 -0.40 9.13 -23.38
C ASP A 165 -1.86 9.47 -23.07
N ASP A 166 -2.82 8.77 -23.68
CA ASP A 166 -4.25 8.99 -23.38
C ASP A 166 -4.59 8.64 -21.92
N ILE A 167 -3.89 7.66 -21.33
CA ILE A 167 -4.05 7.31 -19.90
C ILE A 167 -3.53 8.42 -19.01
N LYS A 168 -2.39 9.01 -19.39
CA LYS A 168 -1.80 10.15 -18.67
C LYS A 168 -2.77 11.33 -18.65
N GLN A 169 -3.42 11.63 -19.77
CA GLN A 169 -4.42 12.69 -19.85
C GLN A 169 -5.66 12.39 -19.00
N ALA A 170 -6.15 11.15 -19.02
CA ALA A 170 -7.32 10.75 -18.23
C ALA A 170 -7.10 10.81 -16.71
N LEU A 171 -5.87 10.64 -16.26
CA LEU A 171 -5.50 10.67 -14.85
C LEU A 171 -5.19 12.05 -14.30
N ASP A 172 -4.92 13.06 -15.13
CA ASP A 172 -4.90 14.50 -14.77
C ASP A 172 -4.29 14.83 -13.38
N GLY A 173 -3.11 14.29 -13.07
CA GLY A 173 -2.41 14.57 -11.81
C GLY A 173 -2.90 13.80 -10.57
N HIS A 174 -3.81 12.84 -10.72
CA HIS A 174 -4.35 12.04 -9.61
C HIS A 174 -3.41 10.93 -9.10
N ALA A 175 -2.27 10.68 -9.76
CA ALA A 175 -1.27 9.70 -9.34
C ALA A 175 0.12 10.01 -9.92
N GLU A 176 1.14 9.38 -9.36
CA GLU A 176 2.47 9.32 -9.97
C GLU A 176 2.42 8.41 -11.21
N LEU A 177 2.99 8.87 -12.32
CA LEU A 177 2.89 8.20 -13.61
C LEU A 177 4.24 7.66 -14.06
N VAL A 178 4.29 6.38 -14.39
CA VAL A 178 5.48 5.69 -14.90
C VAL A 178 5.21 5.20 -16.31
N HIS A 179 5.94 5.75 -17.27
CA HIS A 179 5.86 5.31 -18.66
C HIS A 179 6.64 4.01 -18.84
N ASN A 180 5.97 2.96 -19.34
CA ASN A 180 6.60 1.70 -19.73
C ASN A 180 6.59 1.55 -21.26
N PRO A 181 7.70 1.88 -21.96
CA PRO A 181 7.81 1.70 -23.40
C PRO A 181 7.87 0.22 -23.81
N GLU A 182 8.19 -0.69 -22.88
CA GLU A 182 8.36 -2.14 -23.11
C GLU A 182 7.10 -2.94 -22.75
N ALA A 183 5.93 -2.31 -22.69
CA ALA A 183 4.68 -2.97 -22.32
C ALA A 183 4.33 -4.17 -23.22
N LEU A 184 4.74 -4.13 -24.49
CA LEU A 184 4.55 -5.23 -25.45
C LEU A 184 5.42 -6.46 -25.15
N ALA A 185 6.48 -6.33 -24.35
CA ALA A 185 7.32 -7.46 -23.94
C ALA A 185 6.67 -8.31 -22.82
N GLY A 186 5.55 -7.84 -22.25
CA GLY A 186 4.70 -8.59 -21.33
C GLY A 186 4.48 -7.90 -19.98
N MET A 187 3.55 -8.45 -19.17
CA MET A 187 3.18 -7.89 -17.87
C MET A 187 4.35 -7.72 -16.90
N SER A 188 5.39 -8.55 -17.00
CA SER A 188 6.59 -8.48 -16.15
C SER A 188 7.31 -7.13 -16.23
N THR A 189 7.38 -6.49 -17.41
CA THR A 189 8.04 -5.18 -17.58
C THR A 189 7.26 -4.09 -16.85
N SER A 190 5.93 -4.16 -16.87
CA SER A 190 5.07 -3.19 -16.19
C SER A 190 5.12 -3.36 -14.68
N LEU A 191 5.14 -4.60 -14.19
CA LEU A 191 5.31 -4.88 -12.77
C LEU A 191 6.64 -4.34 -12.25
N ARG A 192 7.74 -4.64 -12.95
CA ARG A 192 9.08 -4.15 -12.59
C ARG A 192 9.14 -2.62 -12.59
N ALA A 193 8.61 -1.97 -13.62
CA ALA A 193 8.57 -0.50 -13.69
C ALA A 193 7.80 0.11 -12.51
N GLY A 194 6.67 -0.49 -12.13
CA GLY A 194 5.86 -0.04 -11.00
C GLY A 194 6.56 -0.23 -9.65
N LEU A 195 7.17 -1.40 -9.41
CA LEU A 195 7.90 -1.69 -8.18
C LEU A 195 9.12 -0.76 -8.01
N ASN A 196 9.88 -0.53 -9.08
CA ASN A 196 11.06 0.34 -9.05
C ASN A 196 10.74 1.82 -8.79
N ALA A 197 9.51 2.26 -9.04
CA ALA A 197 9.07 3.62 -8.77
C ALA A 197 8.54 3.80 -7.33
N LEU A 198 8.32 2.71 -6.58
CA LEU A 198 7.92 2.82 -5.19
C LEU A 198 9.07 3.37 -4.33
N ARG A 199 8.72 4.21 -3.37
CA ARG A 199 9.71 4.78 -2.45
C ARG A 199 10.41 3.67 -1.64
N PRO A 200 11.68 3.89 -1.26
CA PRO A 200 12.45 2.92 -0.48
C PRO A 200 11.87 2.58 0.90
N ASP A 201 10.93 3.36 1.45
CA ASP A 201 10.26 3.08 2.72
C ASP A 201 9.06 2.12 2.62
N MET A 202 8.56 1.82 1.41
CA MET A 202 7.38 0.96 1.22
C MET A 202 7.62 -0.50 1.59
N GLU A 203 6.96 -1.04 2.61
CA GLU A 203 7.15 -2.42 3.07
C GLU A 203 6.41 -3.48 2.22
N ALA A 204 5.46 -3.05 1.39
CA ALA A 204 4.78 -3.89 0.42
C ALA A 204 4.24 -3.08 -0.77
N ALA A 205 3.85 -3.80 -1.82
CA ALA A 205 3.15 -3.27 -2.97
C ALA A 205 1.77 -3.93 -3.10
N LEU A 206 0.72 -3.13 -3.20
CA LEU A 206 -0.59 -3.53 -3.68
C LEU A 206 -0.58 -3.47 -5.20
N ILE A 207 -0.71 -4.60 -5.88
CA ILE A 207 -0.83 -4.67 -7.34
C ILE A 207 -2.31 -4.69 -7.71
N MET A 208 -2.72 -3.73 -8.53
CA MET A 208 -4.08 -3.61 -9.08
C MET A 208 -4.04 -3.53 -10.61
N LEU A 209 -5.12 -3.95 -11.26
CA LEU A 209 -5.30 -3.73 -12.69
C LEU A 209 -6.18 -2.48 -12.91
N GLY A 210 -5.85 -1.67 -13.91
CA GLY A 210 -6.58 -0.43 -14.21
C GLY A 210 -8.02 -0.66 -14.71
N ASP A 211 -8.38 -1.89 -15.04
CA ASP A 211 -9.67 -2.30 -15.57
C ASP A 211 -10.58 -3.02 -14.56
N GLN A 212 -10.30 -2.83 -13.27
CA GLN A 212 -11.08 -3.36 -12.16
C GLN A 212 -11.90 -2.26 -11.45
N PRO A 213 -12.83 -1.55 -12.10
CA PRO A 213 -13.52 -0.40 -11.50
C PRO A 213 -14.48 -0.78 -10.36
N LEU A 214 -14.77 -2.07 -10.18
CA LEU A 214 -15.60 -2.57 -9.08
C LEU A 214 -14.78 -2.88 -7.81
N VAL A 215 -13.44 -2.86 -7.89
CA VAL A 215 -12.58 -2.97 -6.72
C VAL A 215 -12.58 -1.63 -6.00
N GLY A 216 -13.38 -1.54 -4.93
CA GLY A 216 -13.47 -0.34 -4.11
C GLY A 216 -12.42 -0.25 -2.99
N SER A 217 -12.31 0.95 -2.41
CA SER A 217 -11.41 1.25 -1.28
C SER A 217 -11.60 0.34 -0.06
N ARG A 218 -12.82 -0.16 0.17
CA ARG A 218 -13.10 -1.13 1.24
C ARG A 218 -12.39 -2.47 1.02
N SER A 219 -12.31 -2.95 -0.21
CA SER A 219 -11.57 -4.16 -0.56
C SER A 219 -10.07 -3.96 -0.36
N VAL A 220 -9.55 -2.83 -0.83
CA VAL A 220 -8.14 -2.44 -0.61
C VAL A 220 -7.81 -2.38 0.88
N SER A 221 -8.58 -1.62 1.67
CA SER A 221 -8.37 -1.51 3.12
C SER A 221 -8.41 -2.86 3.84
N THR A 222 -9.21 -3.80 3.35
CA THR A 222 -9.30 -5.17 3.89
C THR A 222 -8.01 -5.94 3.61
N LEU A 223 -7.50 -5.91 2.38
CA LEU A 223 -6.21 -6.52 2.04
C LEU A 223 -5.07 -5.95 2.87
N LEU A 224 -4.97 -4.63 2.95
CA LEU A 224 -3.90 -3.96 3.70
C LEU A 224 -3.94 -4.34 5.19
N ARG A 225 -5.14 -4.38 5.81
CA ARG A 225 -5.31 -4.84 7.20
C ARG A 225 -4.92 -6.30 7.37
N SER A 226 -5.35 -7.16 6.45
CA SER A 226 -5.05 -8.59 6.51
C SER A 226 -3.55 -8.85 6.42
N TRP A 227 -2.83 -8.17 5.51
CA TRP A 227 -1.38 -8.28 5.37
C TRP A 227 -0.62 -7.75 6.59
N ARG A 228 -1.11 -6.68 7.22
CA ARG A 228 -0.51 -6.07 8.43
C ARG A 228 -0.77 -6.88 9.71
N ARG A 229 -1.62 -7.90 9.67
CA ARG A 229 -1.91 -8.73 10.85
C ARG A 229 -0.71 -9.58 11.22
N GLU A 230 -0.50 -9.77 12.52
CA GLU A 230 0.45 -10.75 13.02
C GLU A 230 0.23 -12.14 12.38
N GLY A 231 1.32 -12.80 12.00
CA GLY A 231 1.27 -14.14 11.41
C GLY A 231 0.74 -14.21 9.97
N SER A 232 0.42 -13.07 9.34
CA SER A 232 0.05 -13.06 7.92
C SER A 232 1.22 -13.47 7.03
N ARG A 233 0.91 -14.13 5.92
CA ARG A 233 1.89 -14.56 4.91
C ARG A 233 2.41 -13.39 4.06
N PRO A 234 3.52 -13.56 3.33
CA PRO A 234 4.11 -12.52 2.47
C PRO A 234 3.19 -11.94 1.40
N ALA A 235 2.21 -12.71 0.93
CA ALA A 235 1.20 -12.24 -0.01
C ALA A 235 -0.20 -12.38 0.56
N VAL A 236 -1.06 -11.40 0.26
CA VAL A 236 -2.49 -11.46 0.56
C VAL A 236 -3.28 -11.03 -0.67
N ALA A 237 -4.16 -11.90 -1.17
CA ALA A 237 -4.97 -11.62 -2.35
C ALA A 237 -6.47 -11.76 -2.06
N MET A 238 -7.27 -11.17 -2.96
CA MET A 238 -8.72 -11.34 -2.94
C MET A 238 -9.11 -12.69 -3.55
N ALA A 239 -10.11 -13.35 -2.96
CA ALA A 239 -10.75 -14.50 -3.59
C ALA A 239 -11.40 -14.10 -4.92
N GLY A 240 -11.15 -14.86 -5.98
CA GLY A 240 -11.72 -14.65 -7.31
C GLY A 240 -12.66 -15.79 -7.73
N GLY A 241 -13.93 -15.47 -7.96
CA GLY A 241 -14.93 -16.41 -8.51
C GLY A 241 -15.13 -17.71 -7.72
N ASP A 242 -15.83 -18.67 -8.34
CA ASP A 242 -16.29 -19.93 -7.72
C ASP A 242 -15.22 -21.04 -7.63
N LYS A 243 -13.98 -20.81 -8.07
CA LYS A 243 -12.97 -21.89 -8.28
C LYS A 243 -11.67 -21.75 -7.49
N ALA A 244 -11.69 -21.16 -6.30
CA ALA A 244 -10.53 -21.08 -5.40
C ALA A 244 -9.27 -20.45 -6.02
N ARG A 245 -9.41 -19.68 -7.11
CA ARG A 245 -8.33 -18.88 -7.70
C ARG A 245 -8.44 -17.47 -7.16
N TRP A 246 -7.32 -16.84 -6.85
CA TRP A 246 -7.32 -15.42 -6.52
C TRP A 246 -7.14 -14.59 -7.80
N THR A 247 -7.67 -13.37 -7.77
CA THR A 247 -7.45 -12.35 -8.80
C THR A 247 -6.86 -11.11 -8.13
N PRO A 248 -6.14 -10.25 -8.87
CA PRO A 248 -5.84 -8.92 -8.36
C PRO A 248 -7.13 -8.26 -7.83
N PRO A 249 -7.05 -7.44 -6.78
CA PRO A 249 -5.82 -6.93 -6.16
C PRO A 249 -5.07 -7.95 -5.28
N VAL A 250 -3.75 -7.80 -5.20
CA VAL A 250 -2.86 -8.58 -4.32
C VAL A 250 -1.84 -7.67 -3.65
N VAL A 251 -1.64 -7.84 -2.34
CA VAL A 251 -0.56 -7.22 -1.58
C VAL A 251 0.64 -8.17 -1.55
N LEU A 252 1.81 -7.67 -1.89
CA LEU A 252 3.07 -8.41 -1.97
C LEU A 252 4.12 -7.71 -1.10
N SER A 253 4.55 -8.39 -0.03
CA SER A 253 5.68 -7.93 0.80
C SER A 253 6.90 -7.59 -0.05
N ARG A 254 7.67 -6.60 0.38
CA ARG A 254 8.96 -6.23 -0.22
C ARG A 254 9.92 -7.42 -0.37
N GLU A 255 9.88 -8.37 0.55
CA GLU A 255 10.70 -9.58 0.49
C GLU A 255 10.48 -10.43 -0.78
N LEU A 256 9.33 -10.28 -1.45
CA LEU A 256 9.01 -10.97 -2.70
C LEU A 256 9.47 -10.22 -3.95
N TRP A 257 9.87 -8.95 -3.84
CA TRP A 257 10.16 -8.10 -5.00
C TRP A 257 11.31 -8.62 -5.87
N PRO A 258 12.43 -9.13 -5.32
CA PRO A 258 13.51 -9.67 -6.16
C PRO A 258 13.05 -10.82 -7.07
N GLU A 259 12.17 -11.70 -6.58
CA GLU A 259 11.62 -12.79 -7.38
C GLU A 259 10.63 -12.29 -8.45
N LEU A 260 9.85 -11.24 -8.13
CA LEU A 260 8.94 -10.60 -9.07
C LEU A 260 9.70 -9.86 -10.18
N GLU A 261 10.80 -9.21 -9.85
CA GLU A 261 11.67 -8.49 -10.79
C GLU A 261 12.37 -9.44 -11.76
N ALA A 262 12.66 -10.67 -11.32
CA ALA A 262 13.24 -11.75 -12.13
C ALA A 262 12.24 -12.43 -13.08
N LEU A 263 10.95 -12.09 -13.02
CA LEU A 263 9.96 -12.60 -13.97
C LEU A 263 10.19 -12.04 -15.38
N GLU A 264 9.87 -12.86 -16.38
CA GLU A 264 10.00 -12.50 -17.80
C GLU A 264 8.69 -12.77 -18.57
N GLY A 265 8.54 -12.09 -19.70
CA GLY A 265 7.40 -12.26 -20.61
C GLY A 265 6.08 -11.83 -19.99
N ASP A 266 5.01 -12.53 -20.35
CA ASP A 266 3.64 -12.28 -19.86
C ASP A 266 3.37 -12.87 -18.46
N SER A 267 4.41 -12.90 -17.62
CA SER A 267 4.35 -13.40 -16.25
C SER A 267 4.10 -12.23 -15.29
N GLY A 268 3.27 -12.47 -14.28
CA GLY A 268 3.08 -11.54 -13.17
C GLY A 268 3.05 -12.29 -11.85
N ALA A 269 2.67 -11.59 -10.77
CA ALA A 269 2.65 -12.14 -9.42
C ALA A 269 1.89 -13.48 -9.29
N ARG A 270 0.92 -13.74 -10.17
CA ARG A 270 0.21 -15.03 -10.28
C ARG A 270 1.15 -16.22 -10.41
N GLN A 271 2.13 -16.13 -11.30
CA GLN A 271 3.01 -17.26 -11.58
C GLN A 271 3.90 -17.59 -10.38
N LEU A 272 4.39 -16.57 -9.68
CA LEU A 272 5.17 -16.75 -8.45
C LEU A 272 4.33 -17.45 -7.37
N LEU A 273 3.12 -16.95 -7.11
CA LEU A 273 2.26 -17.45 -6.03
C LEU A 273 1.61 -18.80 -6.36
N GLU A 274 1.45 -19.17 -7.64
CA GLU A 274 1.06 -20.52 -8.03
C GLU A 274 2.18 -21.55 -7.76
N ARG A 275 3.46 -21.14 -7.86
CA ARG A 275 4.61 -21.98 -7.49
C ARG A 275 4.81 -22.07 -5.97
N HIS A 276 4.40 -21.03 -5.25
CA HIS A 276 4.59 -20.88 -3.82
C HIS A 276 3.28 -20.58 -3.07
N PRO A 277 2.31 -21.50 -3.08
CA PRO A 277 1.01 -21.31 -2.42
C PRO A 277 1.12 -21.13 -0.89
N GLU A 278 2.23 -21.56 -0.28
CA GLU A 278 2.55 -21.34 1.13
C GLU A 278 2.81 -19.87 1.48
N LEU A 279 3.09 -19.02 0.49
CA LEU A 279 3.32 -17.58 0.68
C LEU A 279 2.04 -16.75 0.65
N LEU A 280 0.90 -17.35 0.31
CA LEU A 280 -0.35 -16.64 0.03
C LEU A 280 -1.43 -16.89 1.08
N ASP A 281 -1.97 -15.80 1.64
CA ASP A 281 -3.29 -15.78 2.27
C ASP A 281 -4.34 -15.29 1.26
N VAL A 282 -5.54 -15.85 1.32
CA VAL A 282 -6.67 -15.39 0.50
C VAL A 282 -7.79 -14.89 1.41
N VAL A 283 -8.29 -13.69 1.14
CA VAL A 283 -9.40 -13.08 1.89
C VAL A 283 -10.67 -13.01 1.03
N PRO A 284 -11.87 -13.13 1.64
CA PRO A 284 -13.11 -13.07 0.89
C PRO A 284 -13.29 -11.74 0.14
N ALA A 285 -13.80 -11.81 -1.09
CA ALA A 285 -14.17 -10.62 -1.83
C ALA A 285 -15.39 -9.91 -1.24
N GLN A 286 -15.23 -8.62 -0.94
CA GLN A 286 -16.37 -7.73 -0.67
C GLN A 286 -16.81 -7.13 -2.01
N GLY A 287 -17.77 -7.79 -2.67
CA GLY A 287 -18.25 -7.39 -4.00
C GLY A 287 -17.79 -8.32 -5.13
N ARG A 288 -17.83 -7.83 -6.38
CA ARG A 288 -17.41 -8.56 -7.59
C ARG A 288 -16.14 -7.93 -8.17
N PRO A 289 -14.94 -8.47 -7.92
CA PRO A 289 -13.70 -7.96 -8.49
C PRO A 289 -13.51 -8.37 -9.97
N ASP A 290 -14.61 -8.59 -10.70
CA ASP A 290 -14.58 -9.16 -12.05
C ASP A 290 -13.92 -8.17 -13.03
N ASP A 291 -12.95 -8.66 -13.81
CA ASP A 291 -12.29 -7.90 -14.87
C ASP A 291 -13.28 -7.62 -16.03
N ILE A 292 -13.24 -6.42 -16.61
CA ILE A 292 -14.18 -6.03 -17.70
C ILE A 292 -13.64 -6.42 -19.09
N ASP A 293 -13.42 -7.70 -19.36
CA ASP A 293 -12.65 -8.13 -20.54
C ASP A 293 -13.35 -7.95 -21.89
N THR A 294 -14.67 -7.80 -21.91
CA THR A 294 -15.45 -7.70 -23.13
C THR A 294 -16.44 -6.52 -23.12
N ALA A 295 -16.90 -6.12 -24.31
CA ALA A 295 -17.96 -5.12 -24.45
C ALA A 295 -19.26 -5.55 -23.74
N ASP A 296 -19.54 -6.85 -23.70
CA ASP A 296 -20.67 -7.41 -22.97
C ASP A 296 -20.50 -7.28 -21.45
N ASP A 297 -19.29 -7.46 -20.93
CA ASP A 297 -19.00 -7.26 -19.50
C ASP A 297 -19.17 -5.79 -19.10
N TYR A 298 -18.70 -4.87 -19.96
CA TYR A 298 -18.94 -3.45 -19.80
C TYR A 298 -20.44 -3.11 -19.81
N ALA A 299 -21.18 -3.63 -20.79
CA ALA A 299 -22.62 -3.40 -20.90
C ALA A 299 -23.40 -3.94 -19.68
N LYS A 300 -23.02 -5.10 -19.13
CA LYS A 300 -23.61 -5.66 -17.91
C LYS A 300 -23.39 -4.72 -16.73
N ILE A 301 -22.17 -4.23 -16.54
CA ILE A 301 -21.81 -3.40 -15.38
C ILE A 301 -22.47 -2.01 -15.45
N VAL A 302 -22.48 -1.36 -16.62
CA VAL A 302 -23.18 -0.08 -16.82
C VAL A 302 -24.69 -0.20 -16.57
N ARG A 303 -25.30 -1.36 -16.87
CA ARG A 303 -26.72 -1.63 -16.57
C ARG A 303 -26.99 -1.84 -15.07
N LEU A 304 -26.05 -2.44 -14.34
CA LEU A 304 -26.16 -2.66 -12.89
C LEU A 304 -25.97 -1.38 -12.08
N PHE A 305 -25.18 -0.43 -12.60
CA PHE A 305 -24.93 0.88 -12.00
C PHE A 305 -25.35 2.01 -12.96
N PRO A 306 -26.66 2.17 -13.22
CA PRO A 306 -27.12 3.22 -14.11
C PRO A 306 -26.76 4.60 -13.54
N ARG A 307 -26.17 5.47 -14.38
CA ARG A 307 -25.84 6.86 -14.04
C ARG A 307 -26.98 7.49 -13.22
N LYS A 308 -26.69 7.96 -12.00
CA LYS A 308 -27.62 8.85 -11.31
C LYS A 308 -27.80 10.09 -12.20
N ARG A 309 -29.01 10.30 -12.73
CA ARG A 309 -29.33 11.55 -13.44
C ARG A 309 -28.99 12.70 -12.50
N PRO A 310 -28.31 13.76 -12.98
CA PRO A 310 -28.09 14.94 -12.16
C PRO A 310 -29.45 15.42 -11.68
N THR A 311 -29.64 15.45 -10.36
CA THR A 311 -30.80 16.11 -9.77
C THR A 311 -30.72 17.57 -10.19
N ARG A 312 -31.60 17.98 -11.11
CA ARG A 312 -31.83 19.39 -11.38
C ARG A 312 -32.23 20.01 -10.05
N ARG A 313 -31.33 20.77 -9.43
CA ARG A 313 -31.70 21.73 -8.39
C ARG A 313 -32.60 22.77 -9.07
N THR A 314 -33.90 22.68 -8.80
CA THR A 314 -34.89 23.75 -9.04
C THR A 314 -34.69 24.85 -8.02
#